data_AF-A0A0U3UF28-F1
#
_entry.id   AF-A0A0U3UF28-F1
#
_cell.length_a   1.000
_cell.length_b   1.000
_cell.length_c   1.000
_cell.angle_alpha   90.00
_cell.angle_beta   90.00
_cell.angle_gamma   90.00
#
_symmetry.space_group_name_H-M   'P 1'
#
loop_
_entity.id
_entity.type
_entity.pdbx_description
1 polymer ?
#
loop_
_entity_poly.entity_id
_entity_poly.type
_entity_poly.pdbx_seq_one_letter_code
_entity_poly.pdbx_strand_id
1 'polypeptide(L)'
;MPTSRFFAILKADSPIHSEINSKNAMLKTQDAYFRTCMTAIAVLALCGFLTPAGPAAAASVADSVRGKILLDVEQNGEAWYVTVMPAERHYLGRPDDAFAIMRDLGLGISDADLAKIPAKDDAFAGDATLRDRVAGRILLQVEAHGEAWYVDPADRKRYYLGRPADAFAIMRELGLGITSADLAGIPVALSDPKSVANDVAFASQAPLGNWSDRREQEGCEEASAYMAVKWARRETFSLAEAERFIQDVSDWEKATYGHYEDTSAQDTADRIIKGYLKYGAVETKQEIGVDDVYRALAEGGVVVLPVNGRLLPNPYFTSPGPIRHMILVIGYDAATDQFIVNESGTRHGAGFRYARTDLASALMDYPTGYHETIVPGKTAMVVVKAE
;
A
#
# COMPACT_ATOMS: atom_id res chain seq x y z
N MET A 1 58.58 48.25 -28.12
CA MET A 1 59.61 48.36 -27.07
C MET A 1 59.06 49.24 -25.97
N PRO A 2 59.45 49.00 -24.72
CA PRO A 2 59.72 47.71 -24.08
C PRO A 2 59.05 47.70 -22.68
N THR A 3 59.02 46.68 -21.85
CA THR A 3 60.07 45.92 -21.14
C THR A 3 59.26 45.22 -20.03
N SER A 4 59.52 44.02 -19.51
CA SER A 4 60.60 43.05 -19.62
C SER A 4 60.13 41.81 -18.83
N ARG A 5 60.37 40.58 -19.35
CA ARG A 5 61.32 39.58 -18.78
C ARG A 5 60.79 38.85 -17.51
N PHE A 6 60.84 37.52 -17.32
CA PHE A 6 61.77 36.48 -17.80
C PHE A 6 61.19 35.05 -17.53
N PHE A 7 61.59 34.07 -18.36
CA PHE A 7 61.91 32.63 -18.15
C PHE A 7 61.41 31.88 -16.88
N ALA A 8 61.12 30.57 -16.83
CA ALA A 8 61.00 29.44 -17.76
C ALA A 8 60.68 28.15 -16.94
N ILE A 9 60.18 27.12 -17.63
CA ILE A 9 60.21 25.67 -17.28
C ILE A 9 59.44 25.21 -16.02
N LEU A 10 58.45 24.34 -16.22
CA LEU A 10 58.41 22.99 -15.64
C LEU A 10 57.30 22.14 -16.29
N LYS A 11 57.71 20.98 -16.82
CA LYS A 11 56.83 19.81 -17.00
C LYS A 11 56.19 19.47 -15.65
N ALA A 12 54.91 19.16 -15.62
CA ALA A 12 54.35 18.14 -14.72
C ALA A 12 52.89 17.85 -15.07
N ASP A 13 52.59 16.56 -15.13
CA ASP A 13 51.27 15.96 -15.23
C ASP A 13 50.31 16.49 -14.16
N SER A 14 49.18 17.05 -14.57
CA SER A 14 48.08 17.41 -13.68
C SER A 14 47.00 16.32 -13.71
N PRO A 15 46.65 15.69 -12.56
CA PRO A 15 45.74 14.52 -12.47
C PRO A 15 44.32 14.75 -13.01
N ILE A 16 43.93 16.00 -13.19
CA ILE A 16 42.55 16.40 -13.50
C ILE A 16 42.16 16.07 -14.94
N HIS A 17 43.12 16.05 -15.88
CA HIS A 17 42.83 15.75 -17.28
C HIS A 17 42.75 14.24 -17.60
N SER A 18 43.38 13.37 -16.81
CA SER A 18 43.20 11.91 -16.98
C SER A 18 41.87 11.42 -16.39
N GLU A 19 41.38 12.08 -15.33
CA GLU A 19 40.14 11.71 -14.65
C GLU A 19 38.87 12.06 -15.44
N ILE A 20 38.89 13.15 -16.22
CA ILE A 20 37.75 13.54 -17.06
C ILE A 20 37.65 12.64 -18.29
N ASN A 21 38.78 12.23 -18.88
CA ASN A 21 38.80 11.30 -20.00
C ASN A 21 38.46 9.85 -19.57
N SER A 22 38.80 9.42 -18.36
CA SER A 22 38.39 8.10 -17.85
C SER A 22 36.89 8.04 -17.51
N LYS A 23 36.32 9.11 -16.95
CA LYS A 23 34.88 9.22 -16.66
C LYS A 23 34.03 9.23 -17.94
N ASN A 24 34.46 9.97 -18.97
CA ASN A 24 33.76 10.00 -20.26
C ASN A 24 33.91 8.71 -21.08
N ALA A 25 35.01 7.98 -20.93
CA ALA A 25 35.15 6.63 -21.48
C ALA A 25 34.20 5.66 -20.75
N MET A 26 34.16 5.69 -19.41
CA MET A 26 33.30 4.83 -18.59
C MET A 26 31.80 5.03 -18.86
N LEU A 27 31.35 6.27 -19.06
CA LEU A 27 29.96 6.59 -19.43
C LEU A 27 29.59 6.05 -20.82
N LYS A 28 30.49 6.13 -21.80
CA LYS A 28 30.26 5.56 -23.14
C LYS A 28 30.29 4.02 -23.15
N THR A 29 31.09 3.39 -22.29
CA THR A 29 31.08 1.94 -22.12
C THR A 29 29.82 1.46 -21.39
N GLN A 30 29.28 2.26 -20.46
CA GLN A 30 28.01 1.97 -19.79
C GLN A 30 26.82 2.03 -20.76
N ASP A 31 26.73 3.04 -21.63
CA ASP A 31 25.67 3.13 -22.65
C ASP A 31 25.74 2.00 -23.71
N ALA A 32 26.94 1.59 -24.09
CA ALA A 32 27.13 0.47 -25.02
C ALA A 32 26.80 -0.89 -24.38
N TYR A 33 27.13 -1.09 -23.09
CA TYR A 33 26.73 -2.29 -22.33
C TYR A 33 25.22 -2.34 -22.08
N PHE A 34 24.58 -1.19 -21.85
CA PHE A 34 23.14 -1.08 -21.64
C PHE A 34 22.34 -1.57 -22.86
N ARG A 35 22.87 -1.35 -24.07
CA ARG A 35 22.22 -1.79 -25.33
C ARG A 35 22.47 -3.25 -25.70
N THR A 36 23.58 -3.86 -25.26
CA THR A 36 23.92 -5.25 -25.64
C THR A 36 23.35 -6.30 -24.69
N CYS A 37 22.99 -5.95 -23.45
CA CYS A 37 22.45 -6.92 -22.46
C CYS A 37 20.92 -7.10 -22.46
N MET A 38 20.15 -6.35 -23.27
CA MET A 38 18.69 -6.50 -23.37
C MET A 38 18.21 -7.79 -24.07
N THR A 39 19.10 -8.69 -24.48
CA THR A 39 18.74 -9.85 -25.33
C THR A 39 18.35 -11.14 -24.58
N ALA A 40 18.15 -11.12 -23.26
CA ALA A 40 17.77 -12.34 -22.53
C ALA A 40 16.89 -12.11 -21.28
N ILE A 41 15.95 -11.16 -21.31
CA ILE A 41 14.92 -11.07 -20.26
C ILE A 41 13.70 -11.84 -20.75
N ALA A 42 13.32 -12.89 -20.03
CA ALA A 42 12.05 -13.58 -20.25
C ALA A 42 10.91 -12.68 -19.76
N VAL A 43 10.32 -11.92 -20.68
CA VAL A 43 9.11 -11.14 -20.40
C VAL A 43 7.92 -12.09 -20.41
N LEU A 44 7.19 -12.15 -19.31
CA LEU A 44 5.95 -12.92 -19.22
C LEU A 44 4.85 -12.17 -19.97
N ALA A 45 4.61 -12.55 -21.22
CA ALA A 45 3.40 -12.15 -21.96
C ALA A 45 2.34 -13.24 -21.76
N LEU A 46 1.31 -12.96 -20.96
CA LEU A 46 0.21 -13.89 -20.71
C LEU A 46 -0.73 -13.90 -21.93
N CYS A 47 -0.35 -14.56 -23.03
CA CYS A 47 -1.21 -14.77 -24.19
C CYS A 47 -2.09 -16.02 -23.98
N GLY A 48 -3.40 -15.81 -23.84
CA GLY A 48 -4.39 -16.86 -23.66
C GLY A 48 -4.59 -17.72 -24.92
N PHE A 49 -4.47 -19.04 -24.78
CA PHE A 49 -5.06 -20.00 -25.70
C PHE A 49 -6.35 -20.57 -25.08
N LEU A 50 -7.46 -20.42 -25.79
CA LEU A 50 -8.76 -20.93 -25.39
C LEU A 50 -8.79 -22.46 -25.39
N THR A 51 -8.98 -23.05 -24.20
CA THR A 51 -9.80 -24.25 -24.02
C THR A 51 -10.73 -24.03 -22.82
N PRO A 52 -12.02 -24.43 -22.89
CA PRO A 52 -12.95 -24.16 -21.81
C PRO A 52 -12.83 -25.26 -20.74
N ALA A 53 -11.98 -25.02 -19.74
CA ALA A 53 -12.12 -25.63 -18.43
C ALA A 53 -12.79 -24.61 -17.49
N GLY A 54 -13.66 -25.06 -16.58
CA GLY A 54 -14.46 -24.20 -15.69
C GLY A 54 -13.64 -23.17 -14.89
N PRO A 55 -14.27 -22.16 -14.27
CA PRO A 55 -13.56 -21.03 -13.69
C PRO A 55 -12.75 -21.46 -12.46
N ALA A 56 -11.51 -21.89 -12.68
CA ALA A 56 -10.45 -21.71 -11.71
C ALA A 56 -10.23 -20.19 -11.60
N ALA A 57 -10.37 -19.64 -10.39
CA ALA A 57 -10.00 -18.25 -10.14
C ALA A 57 -8.58 -18.03 -10.69
N ALA A 58 -8.42 -17.11 -11.63
CA ALA A 58 -7.10 -16.76 -12.12
C ALA A 58 -6.25 -16.35 -10.91
N ALA A 59 -5.12 -17.03 -10.68
CA ALA A 59 -4.22 -16.66 -9.61
C ALA A 59 -3.82 -15.19 -9.79
N SER A 60 -3.91 -14.40 -8.71
CA SER A 60 -3.54 -12.99 -8.79
C SER A 60 -2.07 -12.87 -9.22
N VAL A 61 -1.72 -11.80 -9.96
CA VAL A 61 -0.32 -11.54 -10.34
C VAL A 61 0.57 -11.61 -9.10
N ALA A 62 0.12 -11.02 -7.99
CA ALA A 62 0.78 -11.03 -6.69
C ALA A 62 1.12 -12.43 -6.17
N ASP A 63 0.22 -13.41 -6.32
CA ASP A 63 0.47 -14.79 -5.88
C ASP A 63 1.57 -15.48 -6.68
N SER A 64 1.66 -15.21 -7.99
CA SER A 64 2.62 -15.83 -8.89
C SER A 64 4.07 -15.34 -8.71
N VAL A 65 4.24 -14.23 -8.00
CA VAL A 65 5.53 -13.54 -7.82
C VAL A 65 5.98 -13.44 -6.36
N ARG A 66 5.29 -14.10 -5.43
CA ARG A 66 5.69 -14.18 -4.01
C ARG A 66 7.16 -14.57 -3.86
N GLY A 67 7.87 -13.79 -3.05
CA GLY A 67 9.28 -14.00 -2.76
C GLY A 67 10.24 -13.69 -3.92
N LYS A 68 9.76 -13.15 -5.05
CA LYS A 68 10.61 -12.81 -6.20
C LYS A 68 11.06 -11.37 -6.16
N ILE A 69 12.20 -11.12 -6.81
CA ILE A 69 12.63 -9.77 -7.19
C ILE A 69 12.07 -9.49 -8.59
N LEU A 70 11.44 -8.33 -8.76
CA LEU A 70 10.83 -7.88 -10.01
C LEU A 70 11.57 -6.65 -10.56
N LEU A 71 11.63 -6.52 -11.88
CA LEU A 71 12.16 -5.36 -12.58
C LEU A 71 11.06 -4.78 -13.49
N ASP A 72 10.69 -3.52 -13.29
CA ASP A 72 9.79 -2.83 -14.22
C ASP A 72 10.53 -2.57 -15.54
N VAL A 73 10.15 -3.29 -16.59
CA VAL A 73 10.83 -3.22 -17.90
C VAL A 73 10.30 -2.11 -18.81
N GLU A 74 9.20 -1.46 -18.43
CA GLU A 74 8.54 -0.41 -19.22
C GLU A 74 8.89 1.01 -18.75
N GLN A 75 9.47 1.13 -17.55
CA GLN A 75 9.98 2.37 -16.98
C GLN A 75 11.53 2.42 -16.96
N ASN A 76 12.15 2.76 -15.84
CA ASN A 76 13.60 2.95 -15.74
C ASN A 76 14.34 1.69 -15.24
N GLY A 77 13.68 0.52 -15.20
CA GLY A 77 14.27 -0.70 -14.64
C GLY A 77 14.18 -0.75 -13.11
N GLU A 78 13.19 -0.08 -12.51
CA GLU A 78 12.96 -0.08 -11.06
C GLU A 78 12.85 -1.50 -10.49
N ALA A 79 13.59 -1.78 -9.42
CA ALA A 79 13.58 -3.08 -8.76
C ALA A 79 12.62 -3.12 -7.57
N TRP A 80 11.95 -4.26 -7.40
CA TRP A 80 10.99 -4.51 -6.34
C TRP A 80 11.19 -5.89 -5.74
N TYR A 81 10.94 -6.08 -4.44
CA TYR A 81 10.88 -7.39 -3.80
C TYR A 81 9.44 -7.67 -3.37
N VAL A 82 8.89 -8.84 -3.70
CA VAL A 82 7.56 -9.23 -3.24
C VAL A 82 7.66 -10.15 -2.03
N THR A 83 7.06 -9.79 -0.90
CA THR A 83 7.06 -10.65 0.29
C THR A 83 6.35 -11.97 0.07
N VAL A 84 6.77 -13.00 0.80
CA VAL A 84 6.15 -14.34 0.70
C VAL A 84 4.73 -14.32 1.27
N MET A 85 4.52 -13.64 2.41
CA MET A 85 3.21 -13.46 3.07
C MET A 85 3.23 -12.19 3.94
N PRO A 86 2.28 -11.24 3.79
CA PRO A 86 1.37 -11.09 2.63
C PRO A 86 2.15 -10.87 1.32
N ALA A 87 1.50 -10.91 0.15
CA ALA A 87 2.19 -10.65 -1.13
C ALA A 87 2.18 -9.15 -1.41
N GLU A 88 3.24 -8.46 -0.99
CA GLU A 88 3.37 -7.02 -1.14
C GLU A 88 4.71 -6.69 -1.79
N ARG A 89 4.72 -5.75 -2.73
CA ARG A 89 5.93 -5.27 -3.39
C ARG A 89 6.57 -4.16 -2.55
N HIS A 90 7.83 -4.34 -2.23
CA HIS A 90 8.69 -3.33 -1.61
C HIS A 90 9.58 -2.74 -2.69
N TYR A 91 9.59 -1.42 -2.80
CA TYR A 91 10.49 -0.75 -3.73
C TYR A 91 11.93 -0.89 -3.24
N LEU A 92 12.82 -1.51 -4.01
CA LEU A 92 14.22 -1.70 -3.64
C LEU A 92 15.09 -0.48 -3.98
N GLY A 93 14.56 0.50 -4.71
CA GLY A 93 15.11 1.86 -4.82
C GLY A 93 16.64 1.96 -4.98
N ARG A 94 17.25 2.85 -4.18
CA ARG A 94 18.70 3.01 -4.09
C ARG A 94 19.29 1.96 -3.14
N PRO A 95 20.61 1.68 -3.21
CA PRO A 95 21.18 0.61 -2.42
C PRO A 95 21.01 0.72 -0.89
N ASP A 96 20.99 1.94 -0.34
CA ASP A 96 20.75 2.16 1.08
C ASP A 96 19.29 1.86 1.48
N ASP A 97 18.34 2.20 0.60
CA ASP A 97 16.91 1.96 0.80
C ASP A 97 16.62 0.44 0.72
N ALA A 98 17.24 -0.26 -0.25
CA ALA A 98 17.19 -1.72 -0.36
C ALA A 98 17.67 -2.41 0.92
N PHE A 99 18.79 -1.93 1.48
CA PHE A 99 19.42 -2.54 2.65
C PHE A 99 18.54 -2.42 3.90
N ALA A 100 17.87 -1.28 4.10
CA ALA A 100 16.94 -1.09 5.20
C ALA A 100 15.76 -2.06 5.11
N ILE A 101 15.14 -2.17 3.92
CA ILE A 101 14.05 -3.11 3.65
C ILE A 101 14.47 -4.56 3.89
N MET A 102 15.67 -4.94 3.43
CA MET A 102 16.18 -6.30 3.60
C MET A 102 16.41 -6.65 5.08
N ARG A 103 16.81 -5.70 5.91
CA ARG A 103 16.93 -5.91 7.36
C ARG A 103 15.56 -6.04 8.04
N ASP A 104 14.59 -5.20 7.65
CA ASP A 104 13.25 -5.19 8.22
C ASP A 104 12.48 -6.49 7.91
N LEU A 105 12.59 -6.98 6.67
CA LEU A 105 11.94 -8.21 6.21
C LEU A 105 12.71 -9.49 6.56
N GLY A 106 13.91 -9.34 7.12
CA GLY A 106 14.83 -10.44 7.35
C GLY A 106 14.34 -11.42 8.42
N LEU A 107 14.11 -12.68 8.02
CA LEU A 107 13.90 -13.77 8.97
C LEU A 107 15.22 -14.17 9.61
N GLY A 108 15.32 -14.04 10.93
CA GLY A 108 16.51 -14.46 11.68
C GLY A 108 16.87 -15.93 11.44
N ILE A 109 18.14 -16.21 11.17
CA ILE A 109 18.68 -17.56 10.98
C ILE A 109 20.02 -17.74 11.71
N SER A 110 20.22 -18.91 12.31
CA SER A 110 21.49 -19.31 12.92
C SER A 110 22.54 -19.64 11.87
N ASP A 111 23.81 -19.58 12.23
CA ASP A 111 24.92 -19.92 11.33
C ASP A 111 24.84 -21.40 10.91
N ALA A 112 24.44 -22.26 11.85
CA ALA A 112 24.29 -23.69 11.62
C ALA A 112 23.18 -24.04 10.62
N ASP A 113 22.04 -23.34 10.67
CA ASP A 113 20.95 -23.55 9.71
C ASP A 113 21.24 -22.87 8.38
N LEU A 114 21.81 -21.67 8.41
CA LEU A 114 22.20 -20.94 7.21
C LEU A 114 23.20 -21.77 6.38
N ALA A 115 24.18 -22.43 7.01
CA ALA A 115 25.15 -23.32 6.36
C ALA A 115 24.53 -24.56 5.67
N LYS A 116 23.28 -24.93 6.00
CA LYS A 116 22.57 -26.02 5.33
C LYS A 116 21.89 -25.57 4.04
N ILE A 117 21.91 -24.27 3.73
CA ILE A 117 21.39 -23.72 2.48
C ILE A 117 22.59 -23.46 1.56
N PRO A 118 22.67 -24.10 0.38
CA PRO A 118 23.79 -23.91 -0.53
C PRO A 118 23.80 -22.49 -1.10
N ALA A 119 24.99 -21.89 -1.17
CA ALA A 119 25.22 -20.68 -1.95
C ALA A 119 25.20 -21.01 -3.46
N LYS A 120 25.15 -19.97 -4.30
CA LYS A 120 25.11 -20.07 -5.77
C LYS A 120 26.08 -21.11 -6.34
N ASP A 121 27.34 -21.06 -5.94
CA ASP A 121 28.41 -21.90 -6.51
C ASP A 121 28.66 -23.19 -5.73
N ASP A 122 27.89 -23.46 -4.68
CA ASP A 122 28.05 -24.67 -3.88
C ASP A 122 27.52 -25.90 -4.61
N ALA A 123 28.26 -27.01 -4.49
CA ALA A 123 27.94 -28.30 -5.09
C ALA A 123 27.10 -29.21 -4.19
N PHE A 124 26.92 -28.88 -2.91
CA PHE A 124 26.12 -29.68 -1.99
C PHE A 124 24.63 -29.34 -2.11
N ALA A 125 23.75 -30.34 -1.91
CA ALA A 125 22.31 -30.15 -2.09
C ALA A 125 21.63 -29.40 -0.92
N GLY A 126 22.25 -29.42 0.27
CA GLY A 126 21.71 -28.80 1.47
C GLY A 126 20.49 -29.53 2.05
N ASP A 127 19.83 -28.89 3.02
CA ASP A 127 18.60 -29.39 3.63
C ASP A 127 17.38 -28.95 2.81
N ALA A 128 16.72 -29.90 2.15
CA ALA A 128 15.58 -29.62 1.28
C ALA A 128 14.38 -29.01 2.03
N THR A 129 14.08 -29.52 3.23
CA THR A 129 12.93 -29.04 4.03
C THR A 129 13.15 -27.60 4.47
N LEU A 130 14.37 -27.28 4.91
CA LEU A 130 14.73 -25.92 5.27
C LEU A 130 14.64 -24.99 4.07
N ARG A 131 15.28 -25.36 2.96
CA ARG A 131 15.30 -24.59 1.70
C ARG A 131 13.89 -24.27 1.21
N ASP A 132 12.98 -25.23 1.26
CA ASP A 132 11.60 -25.05 0.80
C ASP A 132 10.83 -24.10 1.71
N ARG A 133 11.08 -24.17 3.03
CA ARG A 133 10.46 -23.29 4.02
C ARG A 133 10.90 -21.83 3.88
N VAL A 134 12.15 -21.60 3.48
CA VAL A 134 12.73 -20.25 3.37
C VAL A 134 12.82 -19.72 1.94
N ALA A 135 12.39 -20.49 0.95
CA ALA A 135 12.35 -20.06 -0.44
C ALA A 135 11.61 -18.73 -0.61
N GLY A 136 12.24 -17.79 -1.33
CA GLY A 136 11.72 -16.44 -1.54
C GLY A 136 11.86 -15.49 -0.37
N ARG A 137 12.43 -15.90 0.77
CA ARG A 137 12.61 -15.05 1.95
C ARG A 137 13.97 -14.37 1.95
N ILE A 138 14.02 -13.21 2.59
CA ILE A 138 15.25 -12.58 3.05
C ILE A 138 15.56 -13.14 4.44
N LEU A 139 16.80 -13.55 4.65
CA LEU A 139 17.31 -14.11 5.90
C LEU A 139 18.32 -13.15 6.51
N LEU A 140 18.27 -12.99 7.83
CA LEU A 140 19.23 -12.19 8.58
C LEU A 140 20.05 -13.12 9.47
N GLN A 141 21.35 -13.15 9.26
CA GLN A 141 22.27 -13.96 10.04
C GLN A 141 22.47 -13.34 11.43
N VAL A 142 21.93 -13.95 12.48
CA VAL A 142 21.84 -13.31 13.81
C VAL A 142 23.03 -13.59 14.73
N GLU A 143 23.88 -14.56 14.40
CA GLU A 143 25.01 -14.99 15.24
C GLU A 143 26.36 -14.39 14.79
N ALA A 144 26.36 -13.64 13.68
CA ALA A 144 27.56 -13.03 13.08
C ALA A 144 27.45 -11.49 13.00
N HIS A 145 27.73 -10.88 11.84
CA HIS A 145 27.73 -9.42 11.66
C HIS A 145 26.36 -8.87 11.22
N GLY A 146 25.30 -9.67 11.25
CA GLY A 146 23.97 -9.25 10.79
C GLY A 146 23.87 -9.23 9.27
N GLU A 147 24.58 -10.11 8.59
CA GLU A 147 24.54 -10.23 7.14
C GLU A 147 23.16 -10.66 6.62
N ALA A 148 22.72 -10.05 5.53
CA ALA A 148 21.47 -10.41 4.85
C ALA A 148 21.73 -11.39 3.70
N TRP A 149 20.77 -12.30 3.49
CA TRP A 149 20.81 -13.31 2.44
C TRP A 149 19.43 -13.44 1.79
N TYR A 150 19.37 -13.57 0.47
CA TYR A 150 18.14 -13.88 -0.26
C TYR A 150 18.13 -15.34 -0.68
N VAL A 151 17.04 -16.06 -0.44
CA VAL A 151 16.88 -17.42 -0.98
C VAL A 151 16.01 -17.35 -2.21
N ASP A 152 16.60 -17.59 -3.38
CA ASP A 152 15.86 -17.55 -4.64
C ASP A 152 14.82 -18.69 -4.70
N PRO A 153 13.55 -18.41 -4.97
CA PRO A 153 12.53 -19.45 -5.02
C PRO A 153 12.69 -20.40 -6.22
N ALA A 154 13.42 -20.01 -7.27
CA ALA A 154 13.61 -20.85 -8.45
C ALA A 154 14.66 -21.95 -8.22
N ASP A 155 15.82 -21.62 -7.66
CA ASP A 155 16.90 -22.58 -7.42
C ASP A 155 17.05 -23.02 -5.94
N ARG A 156 16.37 -22.33 -5.02
CA ARG A 156 16.41 -22.54 -3.56
C ARG A 156 17.83 -22.43 -2.99
N LYS A 157 18.68 -21.61 -3.59
CA LYS A 157 20.03 -21.27 -3.13
C LYS A 157 20.01 -19.90 -2.46
N ARG A 158 20.96 -19.67 -1.55
CA ARG A 158 21.15 -18.38 -0.89
C ARG A 158 22.11 -17.49 -1.68
N TYR A 159 21.80 -16.21 -1.69
CA TYR A 159 22.53 -15.15 -2.36
C TYR A 159 22.84 -14.05 -1.34
N TYR A 160 24.09 -13.61 -1.30
CA TYR A 160 24.54 -12.65 -0.31
C TYR A 160 24.04 -11.24 -0.61
N LEU A 161 23.40 -10.59 0.36
CA LEU A 161 22.85 -9.22 0.25
C LEU A 161 23.60 -8.19 1.11
N GLY A 162 24.70 -8.58 1.76
CA GLY A 162 25.34 -7.74 2.78
C GLY A 162 26.06 -6.48 2.25
N ARG A 163 26.21 -6.31 0.92
CA ARG A 163 26.74 -5.07 0.33
C ARG A 163 25.82 -4.54 -0.78
N PRO A 164 25.73 -3.21 -0.95
CA PRO A 164 25.07 -2.55 -2.08
C PRO A 164 25.31 -3.19 -3.45
N ALA A 165 26.57 -3.51 -3.76
CA ALA A 165 26.95 -4.07 -5.06
C ALA A 165 26.44 -5.51 -5.26
N ASP A 166 26.36 -6.32 -4.19
CA ASP A 166 25.86 -7.70 -4.28
C ASP A 166 24.35 -7.69 -4.50
N ALA A 167 23.63 -6.85 -3.74
CA ALA A 167 22.19 -6.65 -3.90
C ALA A 167 21.85 -6.22 -5.34
N PHE A 168 22.60 -5.27 -5.90
CA PHE A 168 22.41 -4.83 -7.29
C PHE A 168 22.69 -5.95 -8.32
N ALA A 169 23.73 -6.76 -8.10
CA ALA A 169 24.04 -7.88 -8.98
C ALA A 169 22.89 -8.92 -8.97
N ILE A 170 22.36 -9.23 -7.78
CA ILE A 170 21.23 -10.15 -7.60
C ILE A 170 19.96 -9.61 -8.27
N MET A 171 19.65 -8.32 -8.08
CA MET A 171 18.50 -7.69 -8.73
C MET A 171 18.57 -7.81 -10.25
N ARG A 172 19.75 -7.63 -10.85
CA ARG A 172 19.96 -7.81 -12.29
C ARG A 172 19.92 -9.26 -12.75
N GLU A 173 20.43 -10.18 -11.94
CA GLU A 173 20.57 -11.59 -12.32
C GLU A 173 19.27 -12.38 -12.15
N LEU A 174 18.58 -12.16 -11.03
CA LEU A 174 17.38 -12.90 -10.62
C LEU A 174 16.09 -12.12 -10.82
N GLY A 175 16.19 -10.83 -11.20
CA GLY A 175 15.05 -9.96 -11.42
C GLY A 175 14.16 -10.46 -12.55
N LEU A 176 12.91 -10.77 -12.23
CA LEU A 176 11.89 -11.12 -13.21
C LEU A 176 11.31 -9.84 -13.83
N GLY A 177 11.37 -9.70 -15.15
CA GLY A 177 10.76 -8.57 -15.85
C GLY A 177 9.23 -8.58 -15.71
N ILE A 178 8.63 -7.43 -15.38
CA ILE A 178 7.19 -7.25 -15.23
C ILE A 178 6.72 -5.95 -15.89
N THR A 179 5.50 -5.94 -16.44
CA THR A 179 4.88 -4.74 -17.01
C THR A 179 4.45 -3.79 -15.90
N SER A 180 4.31 -2.49 -16.18
CA SER A 180 3.83 -1.54 -15.17
C SER A 180 2.39 -1.84 -14.75
N ALA A 181 1.57 -2.39 -15.66
CA ALA A 181 0.19 -2.78 -15.38
C ALA A 181 0.10 -3.99 -14.42
N ASP A 182 0.88 -5.04 -14.67
CA ASP A 182 0.93 -6.22 -13.81
C ASP A 182 1.56 -5.87 -12.45
N LEU A 183 2.61 -5.05 -12.46
CA LEU A 183 3.24 -4.54 -11.25
C LEU A 183 2.22 -3.79 -10.39
N ALA A 184 1.42 -2.89 -10.99
CA ALA A 184 0.36 -2.14 -10.32
C ALA A 184 -0.69 -3.03 -9.63
N GLY A 185 -0.92 -4.24 -10.15
CA GLY A 185 -1.77 -5.26 -9.53
C GLY A 185 -1.19 -5.94 -8.28
N ILE A 186 0.05 -5.62 -7.89
CA ILE A 186 0.67 -6.12 -6.65
C ILE A 186 0.64 -5.00 -5.59
N PRO A 187 0.03 -5.23 -4.41
CA PRO A 187 -0.02 -4.23 -3.33
C PRO A 187 1.38 -3.72 -2.96
N VAL A 188 1.57 -2.42 -2.73
CA VAL A 188 2.86 -1.85 -2.31
C VAL A 188 2.96 -1.88 -0.78
N ALA A 189 4.05 -2.42 -0.26
CA ALA A 189 4.33 -2.39 1.17
C ALA A 189 4.80 -1.00 1.61
N LEU A 190 4.33 -0.56 2.78
CA LEU A 190 4.67 0.74 3.36
C LEU A 190 6.04 0.67 4.04
N SER A 191 7.12 1.00 3.33
CA SER A 191 8.49 0.89 3.87
C SER A 191 8.87 1.94 4.93
N ASP A 192 8.05 2.98 5.12
CA ASP A 192 8.20 4.00 6.18
C ASP A 192 6.90 4.83 6.25
N PRO A 193 5.80 4.30 6.84
CA PRO A 193 4.55 5.02 6.89
C PRO A 193 4.72 6.30 7.73
N LYS A 194 4.15 7.41 7.27
CA LYS A 194 4.15 8.69 7.96
C LYS A 194 2.84 8.87 8.69
N SER A 195 2.92 9.49 9.87
CA SER A 195 1.71 9.91 10.55
C SER A 195 1.00 10.99 9.74
N VAL A 196 -0.29 10.79 9.49
CA VAL A 196 -1.19 11.72 8.83
C VAL A 196 -2.33 11.98 9.80
N ALA A 197 -2.68 13.24 10.02
CA ALA A 197 -3.84 13.60 10.83
C ALA A 197 -4.51 14.82 10.22
N ASN A 198 -5.74 14.64 9.72
CA ASN A 198 -6.56 15.73 9.20
C ASN A 198 -7.44 16.28 10.33
N ASP A 199 -7.56 17.61 10.40
CA ASP A 199 -8.49 18.28 11.32
C ASP A 199 -9.91 18.25 10.73
N VAL A 200 -10.71 17.28 11.15
CA VAL A 200 -12.07 17.05 10.66
C VAL A 200 -13.06 17.25 11.81
N ALA A 201 -13.99 18.19 11.64
CA ALA A 201 -15.07 18.41 12.59
C ALA A 201 -15.92 17.14 12.78
N PHE A 202 -16.29 16.85 14.03
CA PHE A 202 -16.97 15.63 14.42
C PHE A 202 -18.48 15.84 14.67
N ALA A 203 -19.29 14.90 14.19
CA ALA A 203 -20.66 14.66 14.67
C ALA A 203 -20.93 13.14 14.71
N SER A 204 -21.64 12.68 15.74
CA SER A 204 -22.27 11.35 15.70
C SER A 204 -23.46 11.33 14.75
N GLN A 205 -23.88 10.15 14.31
CA GLN A 205 -25.07 9.95 13.47
C GLN A 205 -26.38 10.41 14.12
N ALA A 206 -26.38 10.55 15.45
CA ALA A 206 -27.37 11.30 16.21
C ALA A 206 -26.71 12.56 16.81
N PRO A 207 -26.57 13.69 16.07
CA PRO A 207 -25.71 14.80 16.48
C PRO A 207 -26.14 15.47 17.80
N LEU A 208 -27.45 15.53 18.08
CA LEU A 208 -27.99 16.02 19.36
C LEU A 208 -28.43 14.88 20.30
N GLY A 209 -28.14 13.62 19.93
CA GLY A 209 -28.39 12.43 20.74
C GLY A 209 -29.80 11.86 20.63
N ASN A 210 -30.56 12.18 19.58
CA ASN A 210 -31.90 11.64 19.34
C ASN A 210 -31.86 10.27 18.64
N TRP A 211 -31.34 9.27 19.36
CA TRP A 211 -31.31 7.86 18.92
C TRP A 211 -32.70 7.21 18.78
N SER A 212 -33.79 7.96 18.96
CA SER A 212 -35.15 7.45 18.72
C SER A 212 -35.64 7.71 17.29
N ASP A 213 -35.05 8.68 16.59
CA ASP A 213 -35.28 8.87 15.15
C ASP A 213 -34.53 7.79 14.38
N ARG A 214 -35.25 7.08 13.50
CA ARG A 214 -34.65 6.00 12.72
C ARG A 214 -33.64 6.51 11.69
N ARG A 215 -33.83 7.72 11.16
CA ARG A 215 -32.87 8.36 10.24
C ARG A 215 -31.52 8.59 10.92
N GLU A 216 -31.54 8.95 12.20
CA GLU A 216 -30.33 9.10 13.01
C GLU A 216 -29.74 7.75 13.46
N GLN A 217 -30.58 6.72 13.68
CA GLN A 217 -30.11 5.36 14.01
C GLN A 217 -29.43 4.63 12.84
N GLU A 218 -29.78 4.96 11.61
CA GLU A 218 -29.18 4.38 10.40
C GLU A 218 -28.23 5.36 9.69
N GLY A 219 -28.07 6.60 10.19
CA GLY A 219 -27.39 7.69 9.46
C GLY A 219 -25.86 7.66 9.45
N CYS A 220 -25.22 6.49 9.50
CA CYS A 220 -23.76 6.40 9.61
C CYS A 220 -23.05 6.81 8.32
N GLU A 221 -23.65 6.51 7.17
CA GLU A 221 -23.22 6.91 5.83
C GLU A 221 -23.35 8.42 5.64
N GLU A 222 -24.50 9.01 5.97
CA GLU A 222 -24.77 10.44 5.85
C GLU A 222 -23.81 11.24 6.74
N ALA A 223 -23.65 10.85 8.01
CA ALA A 223 -22.75 11.54 8.93
C ALA A 223 -21.29 11.50 8.44
N SER A 224 -20.82 10.33 7.99
CA SER A 224 -19.44 10.16 7.49
C SER A 224 -19.21 10.96 6.21
N ALA A 225 -20.14 10.93 5.26
CA ALA A 225 -20.09 11.70 4.02
C ALA A 225 -20.12 13.21 4.28
N TYR A 226 -20.96 13.67 5.22
CA TYR A 226 -21.07 15.07 5.59
C TYR A 226 -19.77 15.62 6.16
N MET A 227 -19.20 14.93 7.16
CA MET A 227 -17.94 15.30 7.78
C MET A 227 -16.80 15.36 6.74
N ALA A 228 -16.73 14.36 5.86
CA ALA A 228 -15.70 14.29 4.81
C ALA A 228 -15.79 15.46 3.82
N VAL A 229 -16.99 15.77 3.30
CA VAL A 229 -17.18 16.87 2.34
C VAL A 229 -17.00 18.24 2.99
N LYS A 230 -17.43 18.42 4.24
CA LYS A 230 -17.21 19.67 4.98
C LYS A 230 -15.73 19.94 5.18
N TRP A 231 -14.96 18.92 5.58
CA TRP A 231 -13.50 19.02 5.62
C TRP A 231 -12.92 19.39 4.25
N ALA A 232 -13.33 18.70 3.19
CA ALA A 232 -12.78 18.89 1.85
C ALA A 232 -13.03 20.31 1.29
N ARG A 233 -14.18 20.92 1.66
CA ARG A 233 -14.52 22.31 1.35
C ARG A 233 -13.93 23.34 2.31
N ARG A 234 -13.25 22.89 3.38
CA ARG A 234 -12.77 23.74 4.48
C ARG A 234 -13.92 24.51 5.16
N GLU A 235 -15.07 23.87 5.28
CA GLU A 235 -16.27 24.41 5.90
C GLU A 235 -16.45 23.85 7.32
N THR A 236 -16.91 24.69 8.23
CA THR A 236 -17.38 24.26 9.56
C THR A 236 -18.87 23.98 9.55
N PHE A 237 -19.36 23.24 10.55
CA PHE A 237 -20.78 23.05 10.79
C PHE A 237 -21.06 22.95 12.30
N SER A 238 -22.29 23.24 12.68
CA SER A 238 -22.85 22.98 14.01
C SER A 238 -23.56 21.62 14.06
N LEU A 239 -23.73 21.06 15.27
CA LEU A 239 -24.45 19.79 15.43
C LEU A 239 -25.90 19.86 14.91
N ALA A 240 -26.55 21.02 15.02
CA ALA A 240 -27.89 21.22 14.47
C ALA A 240 -27.91 21.24 12.93
N GLU A 241 -26.83 21.69 12.28
CA GLU A 241 -26.69 21.58 10.83
C GLU A 241 -26.43 20.14 10.38
N ALA A 242 -25.60 19.40 11.14
CA ALA A 242 -25.37 17.98 10.88
C ALA A 242 -26.67 17.16 11.04
N GLU A 243 -27.47 17.43 12.08
CA GLU A 243 -28.74 16.73 12.33
C GLU A 243 -29.73 16.95 11.18
N ARG A 244 -29.93 18.21 10.79
CA ARG A 244 -30.78 18.55 9.64
C ARG A 244 -30.28 17.88 8.36
N PHE A 245 -28.97 17.89 8.12
CA PHE A 245 -28.40 17.24 6.94
C PHE A 245 -28.73 15.74 6.90
N ILE A 246 -28.50 15.01 7.99
CA ILE A 246 -28.79 13.57 8.08
C ILE A 246 -30.27 13.32 7.79
N GLN A 247 -31.16 14.05 8.46
CA GLN A 247 -32.61 13.90 8.28
C GLN A 247 -33.06 14.23 6.85
N ASP A 248 -32.56 15.32 6.26
CA ASP A 248 -32.92 15.77 4.91
C ASP A 248 -32.40 14.81 3.82
N VAL A 249 -31.21 14.24 3.99
CA VAL A 249 -30.66 13.25 3.06
C VAL A 249 -31.44 11.95 3.15
N SER A 250 -31.72 11.43 4.35
CA SER A 250 -32.50 10.20 4.49
C SER A 250 -33.92 10.36 3.91
N ASP A 251 -34.57 11.51 4.11
CA ASP A 251 -35.87 11.81 3.51
C ASP A 251 -35.79 11.88 1.97
N TRP A 252 -34.72 12.49 1.44
CA TRP A 252 -34.46 12.56 0.00
C TRP A 252 -34.17 11.18 -0.60
N GLU A 253 -33.36 10.35 0.04
CA GLU A 253 -33.09 8.98 -0.41
C GLU A 253 -34.35 8.12 -0.36
N LYS A 254 -35.17 8.28 0.69
CA LYS A 254 -36.46 7.61 0.76
C LYS A 254 -37.37 7.99 -0.40
N ALA A 255 -37.45 9.27 -0.73
CA ALA A 255 -38.27 9.76 -1.82
C ALA A 255 -37.75 9.35 -3.21
N THR A 256 -36.43 9.26 -3.37
CA THR A 256 -35.76 9.03 -4.66
C THR A 256 -35.55 7.55 -4.97
N TYR A 257 -35.15 6.77 -3.97
CA TYR A 257 -34.73 5.37 -4.09
C TYR A 257 -35.60 4.38 -3.31
N GLY A 258 -36.49 4.88 -2.45
CA GLY A 258 -37.44 4.06 -1.69
C GLY A 258 -36.90 3.50 -0.36
N HIS A 259 -35.64 3.76 -0.02
CA HIS A 259 -34.96 3.35 1.23
C HIS A 259 -33.78 4.31 1.52
N TYR A 260 -33.30 4.33 2.76
CA TYR A 260 -32.15 5.13 3.23
C TYR A 260 -31.26 4.37 4.23
N GLU A 261 -31.63 3.15 4.60
CA GLU A 261 -31.08 2.50 5.79
C GLU A 261 -29.62 2.04 5.66
N ASP A 262 -29.28 1.27 4.62
CA ASP A 262 -27.89 0.89 4.36
C ASP A 262 -27.50 1.35 2.95
N THR A 263 -26.36 2.03 2.81
CA THR A 263 -25.86 2.48 1.51
C THR A 263 -24.42 2.00 1.29
N SER A 264 -24.21 1.20 0.24
CA SER A 264 -22.87 0.70 -0.13
C SER A 264 -21.87 1.84 -0.36
N ALA A 265 -20.56 1.58 -0.29
CA ALA A 265 -19.55 2.61 -0.60
C ALA A 265 -19.81 3.30 -1.96
N GLN A 266 -20.20 2.54 -2.98
CA GLN A 266 -20.48 3.09 -4.31
C GLN A 266 -21.69 4.03 -4.30
N ASP A 267 -22.80 3.60 -3.71
CA ASP A 267 -24.00 4.43 -3.63
C ASP A 267 -23.82 5.62 -2.68
N THR A 268 -23.01 5.52 -1.62
CA THR A 268 -22.70 6.65 -0.74
C THR A 268 -21.95 7.74 -1.52
N ALA A 269 -21.01 7.33 -2.37
CA ALA A 269 -20.34 8.25 -3.28
C ALA A 269 -21.29 8.87 -4.31
N ASP A 270 -22.14 8.06 -4.94
CA ASP A 270 -22.98 8.51 -6.05
C ASP A 270 -24.24 9.28 -5.62
N ARG A 271 -24.93 8.81 -4.59
CA ARG A 271 -26.19 9.37 -4.08
C ARG A 271 -25.91 10.53 -3.13
N ILE A 272 -25.12 10.32 -2.08
CA ILE A 272 -24.94 11.31 -1.02
C ILE A 272 -23.89 12.34 -1.43
N ILE A 273 -22.66 11.92 -1.76
CA ILE A 273 -21.53 12.85 -2.01
C ILE A 273 -21.71 13.59 -3.35
N LYS A 274 -21.87 12.87 -4.46
CA LYS A 274 -22.06 13.49 -5.80
C LYS A 274 -23.49 13.98 -6.00
N GLY A 275 -24.47 13.17 -5.59
CA GLY A 275 -25.89 13.41 -5.86
C GLY A 275 -26.48 14.52 -5.00
N TYR A 276 -26.38 14.45 -3.69
CA TYR A 276 -26.98 15.43 -2.77
C TYR A 276 -26.02 16.59 -2.47
N LEU A 277 -24.82 16.28 -2.00
CA LEU A 277 -23.81 17.26 -1.60
C LEU A 277 -23.15 17.98 -2.78
N LYS A 278 -23.30 17.45 -4.01
CA LYS A 278 -22.71 18.00 -5.26
C LYS A 278 -21.18 18.17 -5.16
N TYR A 279 -20.49 17.18 -4.60
CA TYR A 279 -19.04 17.17 -4.48
C TYR A 279 -18.40 16.20 -5.48
N GLY A 280 -17.45 16.69 -6.29
CA GLY A 280 -16.90 15.95 -7.42
C GLY A 280 -15.53 15.29 -7.18
N ALA A 281 -14.73 15.80 -6.25
CA ALA A 281 -13.40 15.28 -5.95
C ALA A 281 -13.47 14.04 -5.03
N VAL A 282 -14.11 12.99 -5.55
CA VAL A 282 -14.37 11.74 -4.85
C VAL A 282 -14.09 10.53 -5.75
N GLU A 283 -13.49 9.50 -5.19
CA GLU A 283 -13.14 8.25 -5.87
C GLU A 283 -13.61 7.05 -5.04
N THR A 284 -14.26 6.07 -5.67
CA THR A 284 -14.60 4.81 -5.02
C THR A 284 -13.62 3.74 -5.47
N LYS A 285 -13.06 2.97 -4.53
CA LYS A 285 -12.21 1.81 -4.82
C LYS A 285 -12.84 0.55 -4.25
N GLN A 286 -12.76 -0.54 -5.01
CA GLN A 286 -13.27 -1.87 -4.68
C GLN A 286 -12.10 -2.83 -4.42
N GLU A 287 -12.36 -3.94 -3.74
CA GLU A 287 -11.36 -4.99 -3.45
C GLU A 287 -10.13 -4.45 -2.69
N ILE A 288 -10.38 -3.49 -1.78
CA ILE A 288 -9.34 -2.77 -1.04
C ILE A 288 -8.84 -3.56 0.18
N GLY A 289 -7.58 -3.36 0.52
CA GLY A 289 -6.99 -3.71 1.81
C GLY A 289 -6.78 -2.48 2.70
N VAL A 290 -6.33 -2.70 3.94
CA VAL A 290 -6.10 -1.61 4.90
C VAL A 290 -4.99 -0.63 4.45
N ASP A 291 -4.07 -1.13 3.61
CA ASP A 291 -2.96 -0.35 3.05
C ASP A 291 -3.43 0.63 1.97
N ASP A 292 -4.52 0.32 1.27
CA ASP A 292 -5.18 1.27 0.37
C ASP A 292 -5.74 2.46 1.17
N VAL A 293 -6.29 2.21 2.36
CA VAL A 293 -6.81 3.27 3.26
C VAL A 293 -5.67 4.19 3.68
N TYR A 294 -4.53 3.63 4.13
CA TYR A 294 -3.36 4.44 4.44
C TYR A 294 -2.88 5.26 3.24
N ARG A 295 -2.79 4.65 2.05
CA ARG A 295 -2.33 5.35 0.84
C ARG A 295 -3.24 6.53 0.49
N ALA A 296 -4.55 6.36 0.59
CA ALA A 296 -5.50 7.44 0.36
C ALA A 296 -5.30 8.62 1.33
N LEU A 297 -4.97 8.33 2.60
CA LEU A 297 -4.62 9.38 3.59
C LEU A 297 -3.29 10.05 3.26
N ALA A 298 -2.26 9.28 2.92
CA ALA A 298 -0.94 9.79 2.58
C ALA A 298 -0.95 10.66 1.30
N GLU A 299 -1.87 10.39 0.37
CA GLU A 299 -2.14 11.19 -0.82
C GLU A 299 -2.99 12.44 -0.55
N GLY A 300 -3.30 12.73 0.72
CA GLY A 300 -4.01 13.95 1.14
C GLY A 300 -5.53 13.85 1.07
N GLY A 301 -6.10 12.65 1.14
CA GLY A 301 -7.55 12.44 1.27
C GLY A 301 -7.99 12.07 2.69
N VAL A 302 -9.30 12.01 2.89
CA VAL A 302 -9.96 11.28 3.99
C VAL A 302 -10.81 10.16 3.40
N VAL A 303 -11.07 9.12 4.19
CA VAL A 303 -11.68 7.88 3.67
C VAL A 303 -12.99 7.59 4.40
N VAL A 304 -14.10 7.63 3.68
CA VAL A 304 -15.38 7.07 4.15
C VAL A 304 -15.34 5.57 3.88
N LEU A 305 -15.46 4.77 4.95
CA LEU A 305 -15.07 3.36 4.95
C LEU A 305 -16.19 2.47 5.53
N PRO A 306 -16.83 1.60 4.71
CA PRO A 306 -17.73 0.57 5.21
C PRO A 306 -16.94 -0.51 5.96
N VAL A 307 -17.48 -0.92 7.11
CA VAL A 307 -16.86 -1.89 8.02
C VAL A 307 -17.91 -2.78 8.67
N ASN A 308 -17.45 -3.94 9.15
CA ASN A 308 -18.17 -4.75 10.12
C ASN A 308 -17.95 -4.20 11.53
N GLY A 309 -18.90 -3.41 12.02
CA GLY A 309 -18.82 -2.76 13.33
C GLY A 309 -18.67 -3.73 14.51
N ARG A 310 -19.06 -5.01 14.37
CA ARG A 310 -18.88 -6.04 15.41
C ARG A 310 -17.45 -6.54 15.55
N LEU A 311 -16.62 -6.35 14.52
CA LEU A 311 -15.21 -6.73 14.53
C LEU A 311 -14.33 -5.60 15.08
N LEU A 312 -14.88 -4.39 15.23
CA LEU A 312 -14.19 -3.27 15.84
C LEU A 312 -14.29 -3.34 17.37
N PRO A 313 -13.17 -3.24 18.12
CA PRO A 313 -13.17 -3.31 19.57
C PRO A 313 -13.60 -1.97 20.20
N ASN A 314 -14.80 -1.49 19.84
CA ASN A 314 -15.32 -0.22 20.35
C ASN A 314 -16.13 -0.43 21.65
N PRO A 315 -15.64 0.05 22.81
CA PRO A 315 -16.32 -0.15 24.09
C PRO A 315 -17.61 0.68 24.25
N TYR A 316 -17.88 1.60 23.32
CA TYR A 316 -19.05 2.47 23.35
C TYR A 316 -20.22 1.94 22.51
N PHE A 317 -20.02 0.87 21.74
CA PHE A 317 -21.11 0.21 21.04
C PHE A 317 -21.97 -0.60 22.02
N THR A 318 -23.29 -0.47 21.88
CA THR A 318 -24.22 -1.35 22.58
C THR A 318 -24.07 -2.75 22.01
N SER A 319 -23.65 -3.72 22.84
CA SER A 319 -23.45 -5.11 22.42
C SER A 319 -24.72 -5.66 21.74
N PRO A 320 -24.60 -6.33 20.56
CA PRO A 320 -23.36 -6.82 19.94
C PRO A 320 -22.64 -5.84 19.00
N GLY A 321 -23.12 -4.60 18.88
CA GLY A 321 -22.68 -3.66 17.85
C GLY A 321 -23.32 -3.92 16.48
N PRO A 322 -23.26 -2.91 15.57
CA PRO A 322 -23.83 -3.02 14.24
C PRO A 322 -22.98 -3.92 13.34
N ILE A 323 -23.63 -4.72 12.47
CA ILE A 323 -22.89 -5.47 11.44
C ILE A 323 -22.55 -4.55 10.28
N ARG A 324 -23.50 -3.76 9.78
CA ARG A 324 -23.25 -2.76 8.74
C ARG A 324 -22.97 -1.45 9.43
N HIS A 325 -21.83 -0.87 9.13
CA HIS A 325 -21.41 0.37 9.74
C HIS A 325 -20.48 1.13 8.80
N MET A 326 -20.53 2.46 8.86
CA MET A 326 -19.67 3.33 8.06
C MET A 326 -18.98 4.35 8.95
N ILE A 327 -17.65 4.40 8.82
CA ILE A 327 -16.79 5.30 9.60
C ILE A 327 -16.04 6.26 8.68
N LEU A 328 -15.59 7.38 9.23
CA LEU A 328 -14.70 8.29 8.53
C LEU A 328 -13.28 8.16 9.07
N VAL A 329 -12.35 7.65 8.26
CA VAL A 329 -10.92 7.61 8.58
C VAL A 329 -10.28 8.94 8.19
N ILE A 330 -9.70 9.62 9.19
CA ILE A 330 -9.16 10.98 9.06
C ILE A 330 -7.63 11.03 9.19
N GLY A 331 -7.01 9.91 9.56
CA GLY A 331 -5.58 9.86 9.74
C GLY A 331 -5.05 8.48 10.07
N TYR A 332 -3.73 8.40 10.19
CA TYR A 332 -2.97 7.24 10.61
C TYR A 332 -1.80 7.71 11.45
N ASP A 333 -1.52 7.01 12.54
CA ASP A 333 -0.39 7.26 13.43
C ASP A 333 0.63 6.15 13.27
N ALA A 334 1.73 6.45 12.59
CA ALA A 334 2.79 5.49 12.32
C ALA A 334 3.55 5.05 13.57
N ALA A 335 3.56 5.88 14.63
CA ALA A 335 4.26 5.55 15.86
C ALA A 335 3.54 4.45 16.66
N THR A 336 2.21 4.37 16.54
CA THR A 336 1.37 3.42 17.27
C THR A 336 0.69 2.39 16.39
N ASP A 337 0.90 2.45 15.07
CA ASP A 337 0.24 1.61 14.05
C ASP A 337 -1.30 1.61 14.17
N GLN A 338 -1.86 2.83 14.26
CA GLN A 338 -3.30 3.03 14.48
C GLN A 338 -3.90 3.99 13.46
N PHE A 339 -5.08 3.66 12.96
CA PHE A 339 -5.92 4.61 12.24
C PHE A 339 -6.64 5.54 13.20
N ILE A 340 -6.77 6.80 12.81
CA ILE A 340 -7.53 7.83 13.50
C ILE A 340 -8.83 8.01 12.73
N VAL A 341 -9.96 7.92 13.42
CA VAL A 341 -11.29 7.95 12.81
C VAL A 341 -12.21 8.94 13.53
N ASN A 342 -13.17 9.50 12.79
CA ASN A 342 -14.37 10.07 13.34
C ASN A 342 -15.48 9.01 13.28
N GLU A 343 -15.71 8.38 14.43
CA GLU A 343 -16.62 7.25 14.60
C GLU A 343 -18.05 7.75 14.86
N SER A 344 -18.87 7.83 13.80
CA SER A 344 -20.21 8.41 13.88
C SER A 344 -21.18 7.58 14.74
N GLY A 345 -20.91 6.29 14.94
CA GLY A 345 -21.75 5.37 15.72
C GLY A 345 -21.79 5.63 17.23
N THR A 346 -21.02 6.59 17.74
CA THR A 346 -21.02 6.96 19.15
C THR A 346 -20.66 8.43 19.34
N ARG A 347 -21.23 9.09 20.36
CA ARG A 347 -20.83 10.46 20.76
C ARG A 347 -19.36 10.57 21.21
N HIS A 348 -18.70 9.45 21.48
CA HIS A 348 -17.29 9.37 21.89
C HIS A 348 -16.34 9.12 20.71
N GLY A 349 -16.80 9.37 19.48
CA GLY A 349 -16.10 8.96 18.27
C GLY A 349 -15.09 9.95 17.68
N ALA A 350 -14.98 11.17 18.22
CA ALA A 350 -14.06 12.18 17.71
C ALA A 350 -12.60 11.73 17.86
N GLY A 351 -11.88 11.57 16.74
CA GLY A 351 -10.48 11.12 16.74
C GLY A 351 -10.25 9.77 17.42
N PHE A 352 -11.25 8.88 17.41
CA PHE A 352 -11.15 7.53 17.95
C PHE A 352 -10.05 6.75 17.21
N ARG A 353 -9.48 5.73 17.86
CA ARG A 353 -8.33 4.99 17.32
C ARG A 353 -8.60 3.50 17.25
N TYR A 354 -8.31 2.91 16.10
CA TYR A 354 -8.31 1.46 15.89
C TYR A 354 -6.92 1.01 15.47
N ALA A 355 -6.46 -0.13 15.99
CA ALA A 355 -5.22 -0.74 15.50
C ALA A 355 -5.39 -1.10 14.01
N ARG A 356 -4.29 -1.04 13.25
CA ARG A 356 -4.30 -1.43 11.84
C ARG A 356 -4.87 -2.83 11.63
N THR A 357 -4.53 -3.78 12.49
CA THR A 357 -5.04 -5.16 12.44
C THR A 357 -6.54 -5.24 12.67
N ASP A 358 -7.07 -4.46 13.61
CA ASP A 358 -8.50 -4.45 13.92
C ASP A 358 -9.28 -3.90 12.73
N LEU A 359 -8.84 -2.76 12.19
CA LEU A 359 -9.48 -2.16 11.02
C LEU A 359 -9.39 -3.06 9.79
N ALA A 360 -8.23 -3.68 9.55
CA ALA A 360 -8.05 -4.63 8.45
C ALA A 360 -9.03 -5.80 8.54
N SER A 361 -9.25 -6.35 9.74
CA SER A 361 -10.18 -7.45 9.95
C SER A 361 -11.65 -7.05 9.78
N ALA A 362 -11.95 -5.76 10.00
CA ALA A 362 -13.30 -5.22 9.94
C ALA A 362 -13.71 -4.74 8.55
N LEU A 363 -12.81 -4.67 7.56
CA LEU A 363 -13.18 -4.21 6.21
C LEU A 363 -14.30 -5.07 5.61
N MET A 364 -15.41 -4.43 5.27
CA MET A 364 -16.57 -5.11 4.69
C MET A 364 -17.51 -4.09 4.06
N ASP A 365 -17.66 -4.13 2.73
CA ASP A 365 -18.74 -3.42 2.05
C ASP A 365 -20.04 -4.24 2.09
N TYR A 366 -21.18 -3.57 1.99
CA TYR A 366 -22.49 -4.18 2.10
C TYR A 366 -23.44 -3.64 1.02
N PRO A 367 -24.41 -4.44 0.56
CA PRO A 367 -25.36 -4.00 -0.45
C PRO A 367 -26.26 -2.89 0.07
N THR A 368 -26.55 -1.92 -0.80
CA THR A 368 -27.53 -0.88 -0.55
C THR A 368 -28.94 -1.47 -0.43
N GLY A 369 -29.70 -1.06 0.57
CA GLY A 369 -31.06 -1.54 0.83
C GLY A 369 -31.34 -1.68 2.32
N TYR A 370 -32.46 -2.30 2.69
CA TYR A 370 -32.79 -2.52 4.09
C TYR A 370 -32.31 -3.90 4.55
N HIS A 371 -31.16 -3.95 5.21
CA HIS A 371 -30.55 -5.16 5.75
C HIS A 371 -30.36 -6.29 4.72
N GLU A 372 -30.07 -5.91 3.48
CA GLU A 372 -29.87 -6.83 2.36
C GLU A 372 -28.74 -7.84 2.63
N THR A 373 -28.84 -9.03 2.04
CA THR A 373 -27.90 -10.13 2.37
C THR A 373 -26.45 -9.76 2.08
N ILE A 374 -25.60 -9.77 3.10
CA ILE A 374 -24.17 -9.46 2.98
C ILE A 374 -23.48 -10.56 2.17
N VAL A 375 -22.68 -10.15 1.18
CA VAL A 375 -21.81 -11.04 0.41
C VAL A 375 -20.42 -11.01 1.07
N PRO A 376 -19.94 -12.12 1.65
CA PRO A 376 -18.64 -12.16 2.32
C PRO A 376 -17.49 -11.77 1.40
N GLY A 377 -16.47 -11.11 1.95
CA GLY A 377 -15.21 -10.81 1.26
C GLY A 377 -15.22 -9.59 0.34
N LYS A 378 -16.36 -8.90 0.19
CA LYS A 378 -16.40 -7.61 -0.52
C LYS A 378 -15.87 -6.50 0.39
N THR A 379 -14.93 -5.72 -0.13
CA THR A 379 -14.38 -4.54 0.53
C THR A 379 -14.38 -3.38 -0.44
N ALA A 380 -14.63 -2.18 0.08
CA ALA A 380 -14.64 -0.97 -0.71
C ALA A 380 -14.31 0.22 0.20
N MET A 381 -13.96 1.34 -0.42
CA MET A 381 -13.80 2.62 0.28
C MET A 381 -14.16 3.78 -0.64
N VAL A 382 -14.49 4.92 -0.04
CA VAL A 382 -14.68 6.19 -0.75
C VAL A 382 -13.63 7.17 -0.29
N VAL A 383 -12.78 7.61 -1.20
CA VAL A 383 -11.74 8.62 -0.96
C VAL A 383 -12.29 9.98 -1.32
N VAL A 384 -12.31 10.89 -0.36
CA VAL A 384 -12.68 12.30 -0.55
C VAL A 384 -11.40 13.13 -0.48
N LYS A 385 -11.12 13.91 -1.52
CA LYS A 385 -9.92 14.77 -1.60
C LYS A 385 -10.33 16.23 -1.40
N ALA A 386 -9.50 17.02 -0.74
CA ALA A 386 -9.71 18.48 -0.66
C ALA A 386 -9.50 19.13 -2.04
N GLU A 387 -10.27 20.18 -2.34
CA GLU A 387 -10.12 21.02 -3.54
C GLU A 387 -8.95 22.01 -3.45
#